data_AF-A0A133U6X9-F1
#
_entry.id   AF-A0A133U6X9-F1
#
_cell.length_a   1.000
_cell.length_b   1.000
_cell.length_c   1.000
_cell.angle_alpha   90.00
_cell.angle_beta   90.00
_cell.angle_gamma   90.00
#
_symmetry.space_group_name_H-M   'P 1'
#
loop_
_entity.id
_entity.type
_entity.pdbx_description
1 polymer ?
#
loop_
_entity_poly.entity_id
_entity_poly.type
_entity_poly.pdbx_seq_one_letter_code
_entity_poly.pdbx_strand_id
1 'polypeptide(L)'
;MEKDGNNVVQYSGKVSGSYSGSFEMTVNFEESRVKGTFEGGSYEVNVKGSIEDREISAEGSVIGQQVKISGQVSEDRSTIGGEWKAPSFASGEWNGTED
;
A
#
# COMPACT_ATOMS: atom_id res chain seq x y z
N MET A 1 -29.78 -2.39 1.58
CA MET A 1 -29.10 -2.31 0.27
C MET A 1 -27.64 -2.40 0.60
N GLU A 2 -27.13 -3.62 0.78
CA GLU A 2 -25.69 -3.83 0.89
C GLU A 2 -25.13 -3.37 -0.46
N LYS A 3 -24.20 -2.40 -0.45
CA LYS A 3 -23.31 -2.26 -1.61
C LYS A 3 -22.73 -3.65 -1.78
N ASP A 4 -22.96 -4.31 -2.92
CA ASP A 4 -22.06 -5.35 -3.41
C ASP A 4 -20.70 -4.67 -3.58
N GLY A 5 -20.00 -4.55 -2.45
CA GLY A 5 -18.81 -3.75 -2.30
C GLY A 5 -17.76 -4.42 -3.13
N ASN A 6 -17.20 -3.69 -4.09
CA ASN A 6 -16.20 -4.20 -5.00
C ASN A 6 -15.16 -5.03 -4.21
N ASN A 7 -15.12 -6.35 -4.43
CA ASN A 7 -14.20 -7.23 -3.70
C ASN A 7 -12.74 -6.90 -4.03
N VAL A 8 -12.52 -6.21 -5.15
CA VAL A 8 -11.24 -5.69 -5.60
C VAL A 8 -11.36 -4.17 -5.68
N VAL A 9 -10.57 -3.46 -4.88
CA VAL A 9 -10.50 -1.99 -4.91
C VAL A 9 -9.11 -1.57 -5.31
N GLN A 10 -9.04 -0.61 -6.23
CA GLN A 10 -7.81 0.06 -6.65
C GLN A 10 -7.70 1.37 -5.91
N TYR A 11 -6.49 1.69 -5.48
CA TYR A 11 -6.18 2.94 -4.81
C TYR A 11 -4.92 3.54 -5.41
N SER A 12 -4.91 4.85 -5.52
CA SER A 12 -3.72 5.63 -5.83
C SER A 12 -3.51 6.71 -4.79
N GLY A 13 -2.26 7.15 -4.64
CA GLY A 13 -1.96 8.14 -3.62
C GLY A 13 -0.52 8.61 -3.60
N LYS A 14 -0.17 9.25 -2.49
CA LYS A 14 1.14 9.86 -2.29
C LYS A 14 1.96 9.05 -1.29
N VAL A 15 3.25 9.00 -1.56
CA VAL A 15 4.29 8.54 -0.63
C VAL A 15 5.09 9.75 -0.18
N SER A 16 5.41 9.81 1.10
CA SER A 16 6.22 10.84 1.74
C SER A 16 7.28 10.21 2.64
N GLY A 17 8.22 11.01 3.16
CA GLY A 17 9.34 10.56 3.99
C GLY A 17 10.69 10.83 3.34
N SER A 18 11.64 9.92 3.48
CA SER A 18 12.98 10.08 2.87
C SER A 18 12.93 10.18 1.35
N TYR A 19 11.91 9.58 0.73
CA TYR A 19 11.56 9.75 -0.67
C TYR A 19 10.09 10.11 -0.77
N SER A 20 9.79 11.11 -1.59
CA SER A 20 8.42 11.47 -1.96
C SER A 20 8.10 10.93 -3.35
N GLY A 21 6.84 10.52 -3.54
CA GLY A 21 6.34 10.09 -4.83
C GLY A 21 4.90 9.62 -4.73
N SER A 22 4.59 8.54 -5.43
CA SER A 22 3.23 8.02 -5.57
C SER A 22 3.20 6.51 -5.37
N PHE A 23 2.00 5.98 -5.21
CA PHE A 23 1.79 4.54 -5.25
C PHE A 23 0.48 4.22 -5.98
N GLU A 24 0.42 3.00 -6.49
CA GLU A 24 -0.81 2.33 -6.94
C GLU A 24 -0.93 1.00 -6.20
N MET A 25 -2.12 0.67 -5.71
CA MET A 25 -2.34 -0.55 -4.94
C MET A 25 -3.71 -1.15 -5.21
N THR A 26 -3.73 -2.45 -5.49
CA THR A 26 -4.93 -3.27 -5.56
C THR A 26 -5.09 -4.09 -4.29
N VAL A 27 -6.25 -3.96 -3.64
CA VAL A 27 -6.65 -4.77 -2.50
C VAL A 27 -7.81 -5.67 -2.91
N ASN A 28 -7.59 -6.99 -2.84
CA ASN A 28 -8.64 -7.99 -3.00
C ASN A 28 -9.08 -8.46 -1.61
N PHE A 29 -10.24 -8.02 -1.15
CA PHE A 29 -10.82 -8.35 0.15
C PHE A 29 -11.34 -9.78 0.23
N GLU A 30 -11.73 -10.37 -0.91
CA GLU A 30 -12.20 -11.76 -0.96
C GLU A 30 -11.03 -12.75 -0.85
N GLU A 31 -9.93 -12.47 -1.56
CA GLU A 31 -8.70 -13.28 -1.51
C GLU A 31 -7.77 -12.89 -0.36
N SER A 32 -8.13 -11.89 0.45
CA SER A 32 -7.28 -11.32 1.51
C SER A 32 -5.86 -10.96 1.00
N ARG A 33 -5.78 -10.35 -0.18
CA ARG A 33 -4.54 -10.16 -0.93
C ARG A 33 -4.30 -8.71 -1.32
N VAL A 34 -3.04 -8.29 -1.25
CA VAL A 34 -2.57 -6.97 -1.67
C VAL A 34 -1.47 -7.10 -2.71
N LYS A 35 -1.51 -6.24 -3.73
CA LYS A 35 -0.41 -5.99 -4.67
C LYS A 35 -0.34 -4.51 -4.98
N GLY A 36 0.85 -3.97 -5.14
CA GLY A 36 1.00 -2.58 -5.55
C GLY A 36 2.41 -2.23 -5.97
N THR A 37 2.57 -0.98 -6.37
CA THR A 37 3.82 -0.38 -6.76
C THR A 37 3.97 0.94 -6.03
N PHE A 38 5.11 1.14 -5.38
CA PHE A 38 5.47 2.37 -4.70
C PHE A 38 6.64 3.01 -5.45
N GLU A 39 6.48 4.26 -5.87
CA GLU A 39 7.46 5.02 -6.63
C GLU A 39 7.93 6.24 -5.82
N GLY A 40 9.23 6.48 -5.77
CA GLY A 40 9.80 7.61 -5.05
C GLY A 40 11.22 7.92 -5.50
N GLY A 41 11.47 9.16 -5.91
CA GLY A 41 12.76 9.56 -6.48
C GLY A 41 13.11 8.78 -7.75
N SER A 42 14.15 7.96 -7.70
CA SER A 42 14.59 7.08 -8.81
C SER A 42 14.33 5.60 -8.55
N TYR A 43 13.48 5.30 -7.57
CA TYR A 43 13.22 3.94 -7.11
C TYR A 43 11.75 3.56 -7.30
N GLU A 44 11.56 2.30 -7.65
CA GLU A 44 10.25 1.64 -7.74
C GLU A 44 10.31 0.37 -6.88
N VAL A 45 9.25 0.12 -6.12
CA VAL A 45 9.11 -1.05 -5.24
C VAL A 45 7.80 -1.74 -5.55
N ASN A 46 7.89 -2.93 -6.15
CA ASN A 46 6.75 -3.82 -6.32
C ASN A 46 6.51 -4.58 -5.01
N VAL A 47 5.30 -4.50 -4.47
CA VAL A 47 4.93 -5.11 -3.20
C VAL A 47 3.83 -6.15 -3.35
N LYS A 48 3.89 -7.18 -2.50
CA LYS A 48 2.84 -8.19 -2.37
C LYS A 48 2.60 -8.45 -0.88
N GLY A 49 1.35 -8.70 -0.53
CA GLY A 49 0.96 -8.86 0.86
C GLY A 49 -0.44 -9.40 1.04
N SER A 50 -0.95 -9.20 2.24
CA SER A 50 -2.28 -9.61 2.66
C SER A 50 -3.01 -8.46 3.35
N ILE A 51 -4.31 -8.65 3.52
CA ILE A 51 -5.18 -7.80 4.33
C ILE A 51 -6.00 -8.68 5.27
N GLU A 52 -6.05 -8.30 6.54
CA GLU A 52 -6.86 -8.95 7.58
C GLU A 52 -7.42 -7.86 8.50
N ASP A 53 -8.71 -7.91 8.83
CA ASP A 53 -9.36 -6.90 9.68
C ASP A 53 -9.07 -5.44 9.29
N ARG A 54 -8.96 -5.19 7.97
CA ARG A 54 -8.61 -3.89 7.34
C ARG A 54 -7.15 -3.48 7.51
N GLU A 55 -6.31 -4.29 8.13
CA GLU A 55 -4.86 -4.07 8.25
C GLU A 55 -4.13 -4.67 7.06
N ILE A 56 -3.30 -3.85 6.42
CA ILE A 56 -2.47 -4.22 5.28
C ILE A 56 -1.07 -4.55 5.79
N SER A 57 -0.54 -5.68 5.35
CA SER A 57 0.86 -6.07 5.53
C SER A 57 1.42 -6.55 4.21
N ALA A 58 2.41 -5.83 3.67
CA ALA A 58 3.02 -6.15 2.38
C ALA A 58 4.53 -5.93 2.41
N GLU A 59 5.22 -6.62 1.50
CA GLU A 59 6.67 -6.56 1.40
C GLU A 59 7.09 -6.43 -0.07
N GLY A 60 8.21 -5.73 -0.27
CA GLY A 60 8.91 -5.60 -1.54
C GLY A 60 10.42 -5.55 -1.35
N SER A 61 11.15 -5.27 -2.42
CA SER A 61 12.60 -5.14 -2.37
C SER A 61 13.09 -4.05 -3.31
N VAL A 62 14.11 -3.31 -2.86
CA VAL A 62 14.77 -2.25 -3.62
C VAL A 62 16.27 -2.29 -3.36
N ILE A 63 17.09 -2.39 -4.41
CA ILE A 63 18.56 -2.52 -4.31
C ILE A 63 18.98 -3.62 -3.30
N GLY A 64 18.26 -4.75 -3.29
CA GLY A 64 18.55 -5.86 -2.37
C GLY A 64 18.17 -5.62 -0.89
N GLN A 65 17.51 -4.50 -0.56
CA GLN A 65 16.95 -4.23 0.76
C GLN A 65 15.47 -4.57 0.78
N GLN A 66 15.02 -5.27 1.83
CA GLN A 66 13.60 -5.51 2.06
C GLN A 66 12.91 -4.20 2.46
N VAL A 67 11.76 -3.96 1.85
CA VAL A 67 10.85 -2.86 2.18
C VAL A 67 9.59 -3.46 2.78
N LYS A 68 9.23 -3.00 3.98
CA LYS A 68 7.98 -3.39 4.65
C LYS A 68 6.97 -2.27 4.53
N ILE A 69 5.75 -2.62 4.15
CA ILE A 69 4.59 -1.72 4.07
C ILE A 69 3.55 -2.22 5.06
N SER A 70 3.11 -1.32 5.94
CA SER A 70 2.00 -1.57 6.86
C SER A 70 1.01 -0.43 6.75
N GLY A 71 -0.28 -0.72 6.82
CA GLY A 71 -1.30 0.33 6.80
C GLY A 71 -2.69 -0.19 7.09
N GLN A 72 -3.69 0.65 6.87
CA GLN A 72 -5.09 0.34 7.13
C GLN A 72 -5.98 0.85 6.00
N VAL A 73 -7.13 0.20 5.85
CA VAL A 73 -8.24 0.63 4.98
C VAL A 73 -9.34 1.25 5.84
N SER A 74 -9.95 2.36 5.38
CA SER A 74 -11.12 2.93 6.04
C SER A 74 -12.33 2.01 6.03
N GLU A 75 -13.28 2.26 6.94
CA GLU A 75 -14.49 1.45 7.09
C GLU A 75 -15.32 1.32 5.82
N ASP A 76 -15.40 2.40 5.06
CA ASP A 76 -16.12 2.51 3.81
C ASP A 76 -15.28 2.12 2.58
N ARG A 77 -14.02 1.71 2.79
CA ARG A 77 -13.03 1.37 1.76
C ARG A 77 -12.70 2.50 0.78
N SER A 78 -12.99 3.75 1.13
CA SER A 78 -12.70 4.90 0.26
C SER A 78 -11.25 5.42 0.38
N THR A 79 -10.55 5.07 1.46
CA THR A 79 -9.19 5.54 1.74
C THR A 79 -8.31 4.46 2.33
N ILE A 80 -7.00 4.64 2.13
CA ILE A 80 -5.95 3.80 2.70
C ILE A 80 -4.78 4.66 3.16
N GLY A 81 -4.04 4.19 4.16
CA GLY A 81 -2.81 4.84 4.54
C GLY A 81 -1.99 4.05 5.54
N GLY A 82 -0.73 4.42 5.71
CA GLY A 82 0.17 3.77 6.64
C GLY A 82 1.62 4.19 6.50
N GLU A 83 2.51 3.29 6.89
CA GLU A 83 3.96 3.49 6.92
C GLU A 83 4.68 2.53 5.98
N TRP A 84 5.84 2.95 5.51
CA TRP A 84 6.81 2.09 4.84
C TRP A 84 8.18 2.21 5.51
N LYS A 85 8.90 1.10 5.61
CA LYS A 85 10.23 1.03 6.22
C LYS A 85 11.16 0.13 5.42
N ALA A 86 12.32 0.67 5.07
CA ALA A 86 13.49 -0.03 4.60
C ALA A 86 14.60 0.20 5.65
N PRO A 87 14.81 -0.70 6.62
CA PRO A 87 15.53 -0.43 7.88
C PRO A 87 16.92 0.22 7.74
N SER A 88 17.64 -0.08 6.66
CA SER A 88 18.99 0.43 6.41
C SER A 88 19.03 1.54 5.36
N PHE A 89 17.88 1.97 4.84
CA PHE A 89 17.79 2.84 3.68
C PHE A 89 16.92 4.06 3.93
N ALA A 90 15.65 3.87 4.31
CA ALA A 90 14.68 4.94 4.40
C ALA A 90 13.35 4.53 5.06
N SER A 91 12.53 5.51 5.40
CA SER A 91 11.16 5.29 5.88
C SER A 91 10.25 6.46 5.54
N GLY A 92 8.95 6.25 5.69
CA GLY A 92 7.97 7.31 5.55
C GLY A 92 6.53 6.83 5.62
N GLU A 93 5.64 7.66 5.10
CA GLU A 93 4.19 7.46 5.16
C GLU A 93 3.59 7.44 3.76
N TRP A 94 2.46 6.78 3.61
CA TRP A 94 1.70 6.73 2.37
C TRP A 94 0.21 6.88 2.66
N ASN A 95 -0.52 7.60 1.79
CA ASN A 95 -1.96 7.79 1.92
C ASN A 95 -2.58 7.93 0.52
N GLY A 96 -3.74 7.32 0.31
CA GLY A 96 -4.44 7.33 -0.97
C GLY A 96 -5.94 7.13 -0.85
N THR A 97 -6.62 7.26 -1.98
CA THR A 97 -8.07 7.14 -2.13
C THR A 97 -8.40 6.07 -3.17
N GLU A 98 -9.59 5.50 -3.06
CA GLU A 98 -10.20 4.68 -4.11
C GLU A 98 -10.22 5.45 -5.45
N ASP A 99 -9.81 4.78 -6.53
CA ASP A 99 -9.86 5.31 -7.91
C ASP A 99 -11.23 5.12 -8.57
#